data_AF-A0A368HEM9-F1
#
_entry.id   AF-A0A368HEM9-F1
#
_cell.length_a   1.000
_cell.length_b   1.000
_cell.length_c   1.000
_cell.angle_alpha   90.00
_cell.angle_beta   90.00
_cell.angle_gamma   90.00
#
_symmetry.space_group_name_H-M   'P 1'
#
loop_
_entity.id
_entity.type
_entity.pdbx_description
1 polymer ?
#
loop_
_entity_poly.entity_id
_entity_poly.type
_entity_poly.pdbx_seq_one_letter_code
_entity_poly.pdbx_strand_id
1 'polypeptide(L)'
;METINTVITEKLTSCSFEEKKEACNVCISLLEGIKLVKDGEWLTLYSESVYEAFSRMSICARDEERQEAWNRLKASLHALFFFPFALPGSSLASQQLFLRSTTELFYEITLAAKKAWKDKNYPDRLAIYVSYAKLCKSYLDVADEESFKMCETMAKEAKFLGKGTLDDDQWKESNRSIDQIKKLIADALHERELMDDSE
;
A
#
# COMPACT_ATOMS: atom_id res chain seq x y z
N MET A 1 -0.92 12.78 14.14
CA MET A 1 -1.41 12.19 12.88
C MET A 1 -2.88 12.48 12.69
N GLU A 2 -3.69 12.35 13.74
CA GLU A 2 -5.13 12.69 13.75
C GLU A 2 -5.46 14.00 13.01
N THR A 3 -4.82 15.12 13.37
CA THR A 3 -5.05 16.42 12.69
C THR A 3 -4.82 16.36 11.18
N ILE A 4 -3.80 15.64 10.73
CA ILE A 4 -3.50 15.49 9.30
C ILE A 4 -4.57 14.64 8.62
N ASN A 5 -4.96 13.54 9.26
CA ASN A 5 -6.01 12.65 8.77
C ASN A 5 -7.37 13.41 8.64
N THR A 6 -7.72 14.23 9.63
CA THR A 6 -8.91 15.10 9.57
C THR A 6 -8.82 16.08 8.40
N VAL A 7 -7.69 16.78 8.24
CA VAL A 7 -7.50 17.75 7.15
C VAL A 7 -7.58 17.08 5.77
N ILE A 8 -6.96 15.92 5.58
CA ILE A 8 -7.02 15.15 4.33
C ILE A 8 -8.46 14.71 4.06
N THR A 9 -9.13 14.14 5.06
CA THR A 9 -10.51 13.66 4.93
C THR A 9 -11.46 14.80 4.57
N GLU A 10 -11.38 15.93 5.27
CA GLU A 10 -12.18 17.12 4.98
C GLU A 10 -11.90 17.67 3.59
N LYS A 11 -10.63 17.78 3.19
CA LYS A 11 -10.25 18.31 1.87
C LYS A 11 -10.77 17.42 0.75
N LEU A 12 -10.67 16.10 0.90
CA LEU A 12 -11.11 15.15 -0.10
C LEU A 12 -12.64 15.03 -0.17
N THR A 13 -13.34 15.22 0.95
CA THR A 13 -14.82 15.13 1.02
C THR A 13 -15.53 16.42 0.60
N SER A 14 -14.90 17.58 0.76
CA SER A 14 -15.49 18.89 0.44
C SER A 14 -15.20 19.40 -0.97
N CYS A 15 -14.21 18.85 -1.68
CA CYS A 15 -13.88 19.28 -3.05
C CYS A 15 -14.93 18.82 -4.08
N SER A 16 -15.16 19.63 -5.12
CA SER A 16 -15.99 19.22 -6.26
C SER A 16 -15.30 18.14 -7.09
N PHE A 17 -16.02 17.49 -8.00
CA PHE A 17 -15.47 16.44 -8.86
C PHE A 17 -14.30 16.95 -9.72
N GLU A 18 -14.41 18.17 -10.24
CA GLU A 18 -13.43 18.84 -11.08
C GLU A 18 -12.12 19.14 -10.33
N GLU A 19 -12.22 19.48 -9.05
CA GLU A 19 -11.07 19.79 -8.19
C GLU A 19 -10.51 18.54 -7.49
N LYS A 20 -11.23 17.42 -7.52
CA LYS A 20 -10.92 16.21 -6.76
C LYS A 20 -9.54 15.66 -7.09
N LYS A 21 -9.14 15.71 -8.37
CA LYS A 21 -7.82 15.26 -8.81
C LYS A 21 -6.70 16.09 -8.18
N GLU A 22 -6.81 17.41 -8.26
CA GLU A 22 -5.84 18.32 -7.67
C GLU A 22 -5.79 18.16 -6.14
N ALA A 23 -6.95 18.02 -5.49
CA ALA A 23 -7.02 17.75 -4.07
C ALA A 23 -6.30 16.44 -3.69
N CYS A 24 -6.45 15.37 -4.49
CA CYS A 24 -5.73 14.12 -4.27
C CYS A 24 -4.21 14.32 -4.42
N ASN A 25 -3.75 15.02 -5.47
CA ASN A 25 -2.33 15.30 -5.67
C ASN A 25 -1.71 16.07 -4.49
N VAL A 26 -2.38 17.11 -4.01
CA VAL A 26 -1.95 17.87 -2.83
C VAL A 26 -1.87 16.98 -1.59
N CYS A 27 -2.88 16.11 -1.37
CA CYS A 27 -2.88 15.20 -0.23
C CYS A 27 -1.76 14.17 -0.32
N ILE A 28 -1.52 13.58 -1.49
CA ILE A 28 -0.43 12.61 -1.70
C ILE A 28 0.92 13.27 -1.46
N SER A 29 1.16 14.47 -2.03
CA SER A 29 2.41 15.21 -1.81
C SER A 29 2.63 15.59 -0.35
N LEU A 30 1.55 15.92 0.38
CA LEU A 30 1.64 16.15 1.82
C LEU A 30 2.01 14.87 2.58
N LEU A 31 1.41 13.72 2.23
CA LEU A 31 1.72 12.43 2.84
C LEU A 31 3.17 12.00 2.58
N GLU A 32 3.69 12.18 1.37
CA GLU A 32 5.10 11.92 1.02
C GLU A 32 6.09 12.75 1.83
N GLY A 33 5.70 13.96 2.26
CA GLY A 33 6.52 14.82 3.10
C GLY A 33 6.60 14.38 4.57
N ILE A 34 5.77 13.44 5.00
CA ILE A 34 5.66 13.05 6.41
C ILE A 34 6.69 11.96 6.74
N LYS A 35 7.49 12.23 7.79
CA LYS A 35 8.39 11.22 8.35
C LYS A 35 7.60 10.15 9.11
N LEU A 36 7.72 8.90 8.66
CA LEU A 36 7.10 7.75 9.31
C LEU A 36 7.56 7.54 10.76
N VAL A 37 6.58 7.35 11.64
CA VAL A 37 6.77 7.00 13.05
C VAL A 37 6.41 5.52 13.22
N LYS A 38 7.22 4.79 14.00
CA LYS A 38 7.00 3.35 14.29
C LYS A 38 6.05 3.16 15.46
N ASP A 39 4.93 3.85 15.41
CA ASP A 39 3.87 3.79 16.40
C ASP A 39 2.62 3.20 15.75
N GLY A 40 1.95 2.27 16.43
CA GLY A 40 0.86 1.49 15.84
C GLY A 40 -0.32 2.36 15.45
N GLU A 41 -0.81 3.18 16.38
CA GLU A 41 -1.94 4.08 16.16
C GLU A 41 -1.63 5.11 15.07
N TRP A 42 -0.43 5.71 15.13
CA TRP A 42 0.04 6.62 14.10
C TRP A 42 0.07 5.97 12.72
N LEU A 43 0.57 4.73 12.62
CA LEU A 43 0.68 4.00 11.36
C LEU A 43 -0.69 3.63 10.79
N THR A 44 -1.63 3.24 11.64
CA THR A 44 -3.02 2.98 11.23
C THR A 44 -3.60 4.23 10.57
N LEU A 45 -3.58 5.37 11.27
CA LEU A 45 -4.11 6.64 10.76
C LEU A 45 -3.42 7.12 9.48
N TYR A 46 -2.10 6.92 9.39
CA TYR A 46 -1.33 7.24 8.19
C TYR A 46 -1.71 6.34 7.01
N SER A 47 -1.81 5.04 7.24
CA SER A 47 -2.18 4.07 6.20
C SER A 47 -3.60 4.30 5.67
N GLU A 48 -4.54 4.69 6.53
CA GLU A 48 -5.90 5.08 6.15
C GLU A 48 -5.89 6.34 5.28
N SER A 49 -5.12 7.37 5.65
CA SER A 49 -4.99 8.59 4.86
C SER A 49 -4.38 8.34 3.48
N VAL A 50 -3.38 7.47 3.41
CA VAL A 50 -2.79 7.01 2.14
C VAL A 50 -3.84 6.27 1.32
N TYR A 51 -4.52 5.28 1.90
CA TYR A 51 -5.57 4.53 1.21
C TYR A 51 -6.65 5.46 0.64
N GLU A 52 -7.14 6.41 1.44
CA GLU A 52 -8.21 7.33 1.04
C GLU A 52 -7.79 8.22 -0.14
N ALA A 53 -6.58 8.80 -0.08
CA ALA A 53 -6.07 9.64 -1.15
C ALA A 53 -5.88 8.86 -2.46
N PHE A 54 -5.28 7.67 -2.40
CA PHE A 54 -5.04 6.84 -3.59
C PHE A 54 -6.31 6.19 -4.13
N SER A 55 -7.26 5.81 -3.27
CA SER A 55 -8.55 5.26 -3.69
C SER A 55 -9.43 6.32 -4.37
N ARG A 56 -9.33 7.59 -3.97
CA ARG A 56 -10.03 8.67 -4.68
C ARG A 56 -9.33 9.02 -5.98
N MET A 57 -8.00 9.03 -5.98
CA MET A 57 -7.21 9.24 -7.19
C MET A 57 -7.54 8.20 -8.26
N SER A 58 -7.76 6.93 -7.89
CA SER A 58 -8.12 5.86 -8.83
C SER A 58 -9.47 6.05 -9.52
N ILE A 59 -10.30 6.99 -9.08
CA ILE A 59 -11.60 7.27 -9.69
C ILE A 59 -11.50 8.45 -10.67
N CYS A 60 -10.59 9.40 -10.42
CA CYS A 60 -10.49 10.63 -11.21
C CYS A 60 -9.28 10.69 -12.14
N ALA A 61 -8.22 9.92 -11.90
CA ALA A 61 -7.05 9.83 -12.77
C ALA A 61 -7.32 8.91 -13.97
N ARG A 62 -6.73 9.23 -15.13
CA ARG A 62 -6.81 8.44 -16.36
C ARG A 62 -5.43 8.00 -16.84
N ASP A 63 -5.36 6.81 -17.43
CA ASP A 63 -4.21 6.25 -18.15
C ASP A 63 -2.84 6.58 -17.50
N GLU A 64 -2.07 7.48 -18.12
CA GLU A 64 -0.72 7.89 -17.66
C GLU A 64 -0.72 8.41 -16.21
N GLU A 65 -1.76 9.11 -15.78
CA GLU A 65 -1.88 9.64 -14.42
C GLU A 65 -2.11 8.52 -13.39
N ARG A 66 -2.79 7.45 -13.80
CA ARG A 66 -2.98 6.26 -12.95
C ARG A 66 -1.67 5.52 -12.78
N GLN A 67 -0.89 5.41 -13.85
CA GLN A 67 0.45 4.82 -13.79
C GLN A 67 1.38 5.66 -12.91
N GLU A 68 1.33 6.99 -13.01
CA GLU A 68 2.11 7.89 -12.17
C GLU A 68 1.71 7.78 -10.69
N ALA A 69 0.41 7.80 -10.39
CA ALA A 69 -0.10 7.60 -9.04
C ALA A 69 0.32 6.22 -8.50
N TRP A 70 0.21 5.16 -9.31
CA TRP A 70 0.65 3.83 -8.92
C TRP A 70 2.15 3.78 -8.63
N ASN A 71 2.98 4.43 -9.45
CA ASN A 71 4.43 4.50 -9.24
C ASN A 71 4.81 5.22 -7.94
N ARG A 72 4.04 6.23 -7.50
CA ARG A 72 4.21 6.93 -6.21
C ARG A 72 3.74 6.10 -5.01
N LEU A 73 2.87 5.11 -5.25
CA LEU A 73 2.41 4.19 -4.21
C LEU A 73 3.34 2.97 -4.09
N LYS A 74 3.85 2.49 -5.22
CA LYS A 74 4.48 1.19 -5.37
C LYS A 74 5.79 1.07 -4.60
N ALA A 75 6.01 -0.14 -4.07
CA ALA A 75 7.22 -0.60 -3.42
C ALA A 75 8.29 -1.11 -4.41
N SER A 76 9.58 -0.84 -4.15
CA SER A 76 10.67 -1.55 -4.82
C SER A 76 11.04 -2.82 -4.06
N LEU A 77 10.48 -3.95 -4.48
CA LEU A 77 10.93 -5.28 -4.04
C LEU A 77 12.33 -5.66 -4.57
N HIS A 78 12.90 -4.85 -5.46
CA HIS A 78 14.20 -5.12 -6.07
C HIS A 78 15.40 -4.81 -5.15
N ALA A 79 15.25 -3.98 -4.11
CA ALA A 79 16.36 -3.57 -3.25
C ALA A 79 16.69 -4.55 -2.10
N LEU A 80 15.80 -5.50 -1.77
CA LEU A 80 16.03 -6.46 -0.67
C LEU A 80 16.30 -7.90 -1.13
N PHE A 81 15.82 -8.31 -2.31
CA PHE A 81 16.10 -9.66 -2.84
C PHE A 81 17.35 -9.73 -3.74
N PHE A 82 17.79 -8.61 -4.33
CA PHE A 82 18.98 -8.56 -5.21
C PHE A 82 20.25 -8.00 -4.54
N PHE A 83 20.17 -7.61 -3.27
CA PHE A 83 21.30 -7.04 -2.52
C PHE A 83 22.19 -8.10 -1.83
N PRO A 84 22.70 -9.09 -2.58
CA PRO A 84 24.07 -9.52 -2.35
C PRO A 84 25.01 -9.21 -3.52
N PHE A 85 24.56 -8.60 -4.62
CA PHE A 85 25.44 -8.24 -5.74
C PHE A 85 25.46 -6.73 -5.99
N ALA A 86 26.23 -6.02 -5.17
CA ALA A 86 26.65 -4.66 -5.48
C ALA A 86 27.42 -4.65 -6.81
N LEU A 87 26.92 -3.94 -7.82
CA LEU A 87 27.73 -3.58 -8.99
C LEU A 87 28.85 -2.64 -8.51
N PRO A 88 30.14 -2.97 -8.74
CA PRO A 88 31.24 -2.13 -8.31
C PRO A 88 31.26 -0.85 -9.16
N GLY A 89 31.03 0.31 -8.54
CA GLY A 89 31.33 1.61 -9.16
C GLY A 89 30.26 2.70 -9.07
N SER A 90 29.07 2.44 -8.54
CA SER A 90 28.08 3.51 -8.28
C SER A 90 28.18 4.00 -6.82
N SER A 91 28.20 5.32 -6.63
CA SER A 91 28.27 5.89 -5.28
C SER A 91 26.99 5.57 -4.50
N LEU A 92 27.13 5.30 -3.20
CA LEU A 92 26.00 5.06 -2.29
C LEU A 92 24.98 6.21 -2.34
N ALA A 93 25.46 7.43 -2.57
CA ALA A 93 24.64 8.64 -2.71
C ALA A 93 23.82 8.64 -4.01
N SER A 94 24.38 8.18 -5.13
CA SER A 94 23.67 8.09 -6.42
C SER A 94 22.60 7.00 -6.40
N GLN A 95 22.85 5.88 -5.73
CA GLN A 95 21.86 4.83 -5.50
C GLN A 95 20.75 5.31 -4.54
N GLN A 96 21.11 6.02 -3.46
CA GLN A 96 20.14 6.62 -2.54
C GLN A 96 19.31 7.75 -3.18
N LEU A 97 19.85 8.53 -4.12
CA LEU A 97 19.12 9.59 -4.82
C LEU A 97 18.14 9.04 -5.86
N PHE A 98 18.50 7.96 -6.57
CA PHE A 98 17.61 7.32 -7.54
C PHE A 98 16.47 6.54 -6.87
N LEU A 99 16.73 5.92 -5.71
CA LEU A 99 15.70 5.34 -4.84
C LEU A 99 14.82 6.40 -4.13
N ARG A 100 15.24 7.67 -4.09
CA ARG A 100 14.45 8.77 -3.53
C ARG A 100 13.53 9.46 -4.55
N SER A 101 13.76 9.26 -5.84
CA SER A 101 12.97 9.91 -6.91
C SER A 101 11.67 9.20 -7.25
N THR A 102 11.48 7.96 -6.80
CA THR A 102 10.21 7.23 -6.87
C THR A 102 9.77 6.94 -5.44
N THR A 103 8.83 7.72 -4.94
CA THR A 103 8.31 7.58 -3.58
C THR A 103 7.70 6.19 -3.40
N GLU A 104 8.22 5.41 -2.44
CA GLU A 104 7.74 4.05 -2.16
C GLU A 104 6.86 4.04 -0.90
N LEU A 105 5.79 4.84 -0.91
CA LEU A 105 4.96 5.10 0.27
C LEU A 105 4.50 3.82 0.97
N PHE A 106 4.01 2.85 0.19
CA PHE A 106 3.52 1.62 0.77
C PHE A 106 4.65 0.75 1.31
N TYR A 107 5.83 0.72 0.67
CA TYR A 107 6.99 0.00 1.19
C TYR A 107 7.38 0.48 2.58
N GLU A 108 7.50 1.80 2.76
CA GLU A 108 7.88 2.36 4.04
C GLU A 108 6.83 2.07 5.13
N ILE A 109 5.53 2.11 4.77
CA ILE A 109 4.44 1.68 5.65
C ILE A 109 4.60 0.21 6.05
N THR A 110 4.87 -0.70 5.10
CA THR A 110 5.04 -2.13 5.43
C THR A 110 6.26 -2.39 6.31
N LEU A 111 7.36 -1.66 6.11
CA LEU A 111 8.55 -1.75 6.97
C LEU A 111 8.28 -1.20 8.37
N ALA A 112 7.53 -0.10 8.48
CA ALA A 112 7.15 0.46 9.76
C ALA A 112 6.17 -0.46 10.50
N ALA A 113 5.19 -1.04 9.79
CA ALA A 113 4.24 -2.02 10.32
C ALA A 113 4.94 -3.28 10.86
N LYS A 114 5.96 -3.79 10.16
CA LYS A 114 6.81 -4.91 10.64
C LYS A 114 7.51 -4.60 11.96
N LYS A 115 7.82 -3.32 12.22
CA LYS A 115 8.53 -2.87 13.44
C LYS A 115 7.54 -2.56 14.57
N ALA A 116 6.37 -2.02 14.25
CA ALA A 116 5.30 -1.73 15.21
C ALA A 116 4.61 -3.02 15.68
N TRP A 117 4.30 -3.93 14.75
CA TRP A 117 3.66 -5.21 15.02
C TRP A 117 4.55 -6.37 14.58
N LYS A 118 5.24 -6.97 15.57
CA LYS A 118 6.18 -8.08 15.34
C LYS A 118 5.47 -9.28 14.72
N ASP A 119 4.28 -9.60 15.23
CA ASP A 119 3.50 -10.73 14.75
C ASP A 119 2.81 -10.41 13.43
N LYS A 120 2.91 -11.35 12.48
CA LYS A 120 2.36 -11.16 11.12
C LYS A 120 0.83 -11.28 11.08
N ASN A 121 0.24 -11.83 12.12
CA ASN A 121 -1.20 -12.04 12.26
C ASN A 121 -1.89 -10.90 13.01
N TYR A 122 -1.18 -9.85 13.46
CA TYR A 122 -1.81 -8.77 14.21
C TYR A 122 -2.85 -8.04 13.34
N PRO A 123 -4.10 -7.81 13.82
CA PRO A 123 -5.18 -7.24 13.00
C PRO A 123 -4.80 -5.93 12.30
N ASP A 124 -4.23 -4.96 13.03
CA ASP A 124 -3.87 -3.65 12.48
C ASP A 124 -2.84 -3.76 11.35
N ARG A 125 -1.89 -4.69 11.51
CA ARG A 125 -0.90 -4.98 10.47
C ARG A 125 -1.54 -5.61 9.25
N LEU A 126 -2.53 -6.48 9.43
CA LEU A 126 -3.29 -7.07 8.33
C LEU A 126 -4.19 -6.05 7.62
N ALA A 127 -4.77 -5.09 8.34
CA ALA A 127 -5.59 -4.03 7.78
C ALA A 127 -4.83 -3.16 6.76
N ILE A 128 -3.54 -2.91 6.99
CA ILE A 128 -2.65 -2.25 6.03
C ILE A 128 -2.57 -3.04 4.71
N TYR A 129 -2.41 -4.36 4.79
CA TYR A 129 -2.33 -5.22 3.60
C TYR A 129 -3.68 -5.40 2.90
N VAL A 130 -4.80 -5.41 3.65
CA VAL A 130 -6.15 -5.36 3.08
C VAL A 130 -6.31 -4.09 2.25
N SER A 131 -5.89 -2.94 2.78
CA SER A 131 -5.97 -1.65 2.08
C SER A 131 -5.14 -1.64 0.80
N TYR A 132 -3.96 -2.24 0.83
CA TYR A 132 -3.14 -2.40 -0.38
C TYR A 132 -3.75 -3.34 -1.41
N ALA A 133 -4.30 -4.48 -0.99
CA ALA A 133 -4.98 -5.40 -1.90
C ALA A 133 -6.18 -4.73 -2.58
N LYS A 134 -6.91 -3.85 -1.87
CA LYS A 134 -7.96 -3.02 -2.49
C LYS A 134 -7.38 -2.06 -3.53
N LEU A 135 -6.26 -1.40 -3.24
CA LEU A 135 -5.60 -0.50 -4.19
C LEU A 135 -5.09 -1.27 -5.42
N CYS A 136 -4.48 -2.45 -5.26
CA CYS A 136 -4.10 -3.30 -6.40
C CYS A 136 -5.30 -3.59 -7.32
N LYS A 137 -6.48 -3.85 -6.73
CA LYS A 137 -7.71 -4.04 -7.50
C LYS A 137 -8.21 -2.73 -8.15
N SER A 138 -8.13 -1.60 -7.45
CA SER A 138 -8.56 -0.30 -7.98
C SER A 138 -7.66 0.22 -9.11
N TYR A 139 -6.41 -0.23 -9.17
CA TYR A 139 -5.40 0.12 -10.17
C TYR A 139 -5.08 -1.08 -11.08
N LEU A 140 -6.05 -1.95 -11.35
CA LEU A 140 -5.82 -3.24 -12.04
C LEU A 140 -5.07 -3.13 -13.37
N ASP A 141 -5.32 -2.07 -14.11
CA ASP A 141 -4.71 -1.70 -15.39
C ASP A 141 -3.21 -1.41 -15.31
N VAL A 142 -2.73 -0.93 -14.16
CA VAL A 142 -1.33 -0.51 -13.95
C VAL A 142 -0.63 -1.30 -12.83
N ALA A 143 -1.39 -2.09 -12.08
CA ALA A 143 -0.90 -2.92 -11.00
C ALA A 143 -0.11 -4.13 -11.55
N ASP A 144 1.13 -4.24 -11.10
CA ASP A 144 2.08 -5.23 -11.59
C ASP A 144 1.99 -6.56 -10.83
N GLU A 145 2.50 -7.63 -11.44
CA GLU A 145 2.47 -8.97 -10.86
C GLU A 145 3.14 -9.06 -9.48
N GLU A 146 4.19 -8.27 -9.22
CA GLU A 146 4.89 -8.28 -7.92
C GLU A 146 3.99 -7.77 -6.80
N SER A 147 3.13 -6.79 -7.09
CA SER A 147 2.17 -6.25 -6.12
C SER A 147 1.15 -7.30 -5.69
N PHE A 148 0.66 -8.13 -6.62
CA PHE A 148 -0.20 -9.27 -6.29
C PHE A 148 0.53 -10.36 -5.52
N LYS A 149 1.76 -10.71 -5.95
CA LYS A 149 2.62 -11.69 -5.24
C LYS A 149 2.92 -11.26 -3.80
N MET A 150 3.11 -9.96 -3.56
CA MET A 150 3.32 -9.44 -2.22
C MET A 150 2.09 -9.69 -1.33
N CYS A 151 0.89 -9.32 -1.80
CA CYS A 151 -0.35 -9.56 -1.05
C CYS A 151 -0.57 -11.06 -0.75
N GLU A 152 -0.29 -11.93 -1.72
CA GLU A 152 -0.39 -13.39 -1.52
C GLU A 152 0.59 -13.89 -0.46
N THR A 153 1.85 -13.45 -0.55
CA THR A 153 2.91 -13.85 0.38
C THR A 153 2.53 -13.44 1.80
N MET A 154 2.02 -12.22 1.97
CA MET A 154 1.57 -11.74 3.27
C MET A 154 0.43 -12.59 3.86
N ALA A 155 -0.58 -12.92 3.04
CA ALA A 155 -1.68 -13.77 3.48
C ALA A 155 -1.24 -15.20 3.84
N LYS A 156 -0.30 -15.77 3.06
CA LYS A 156 0.30 -17.09 3.32
C LYS A 156 1.11 -17.09 4.62
N GLU A 157 1.95 -16.07 4.83
CA GLU A 157 2.78 -15.95 6.02
C GLU A 157 1.97 -15.69 7.30
N ALA A 158 0.91 -14.90 7.23
CA ALA A 158 0.05 -14.62 8.38
C ALA A 158 -0.68 -15.88 8.87
N LYS A 159 -1.13 -16.75 7.94
CA LYS A 159 -1.74 -18.05 8.26
C LYS A 159 -0.78 -18.99 9.00
N PHE A 160 0.53 -18.89 8.75
CA PHE A 160 1.54 -19.78 9.32
C PHE A 160 1.76 -19.59 10.83
N LEU A 161 1.49 -18.41 11.41
CA LEU A 161 1.70 -18.10 12.83
C LEU A 161 0.43 -18.26 13.70
N GLY A 162 -0.44 -19.22 13.39
CA GLY A 162 -1.81 -19.28 13.90
C GLY A 162 -2.03 -19.55 15.41
N LYS A 163 -3.16 -19.00 15.89
CA LYS A 163 -4.00 -19.24 17.10
C LYS A 163 -3.42 -19.02 18.50
N GLY A 164 -2.11 -19.13 18.75
CA GLY A 164 -1.57 -19.06 20.12
C GLY A 164 -1.29 -17.67 20.68
N THR A 165 -1.22 -16.65 19.83
CA THR A 165 -0.65 -15.32 20.16
C THR A 165 -1.69 -14.20 20.32
N LEU A 166 -2.92 -14.42 19.86
CA LEU A 166 -3.98 -13.43 19.79
C LEU A 166 -5.17 -13.88 20.65
N ASP A 167 -5.94 -12.92 21.16
CA ASP A 167 -7.23 -13.25 21.75
C ASP A 167 -8.24 -13.74 20.69
N ASP A 168 -9.38 -14.27 21.12
CA ASP A 168 -10.37 -14.88 20.23
C ASP A 168 -10.95 -13.89 19.22
N ASP A 169 -11.08 -12.60 19.56
CA ASP A 169 -11.68 -11.60 18.68
C ASP A 169 -10.65 -11.08 17.68
N GLN A 170 -9.42 -10.84 18.12
CA GLN A 170 -8.28 -10.58 17.25
C GLN A 170 -8.05 -11.73 16.28
N TRP A 171 -8.11 -12.98 16.74
CA TRP A 171 -7.96 -14.15 15.88
C TRP A 171 -9.04 -14.22 14.80
N LYS A 172 -10.31 -13.95 15.14
CA LYS A 172 -11.40 -13.88 14.15
C LYS A 172 -11.19 -12.75 13.15
N GLU A 173 -10.80 -11.56 13.61
CA GLU A 173 -10.52 -10.40 12.75
C GLU A 173 -9.37 -10.69 11.78
N SER A 174 -8.27 -11.26 12.28
CA SER A 174 -7.12 -11.61 11.46
C SER A 174 -7.47 -12.62 10.37
N ASN A 175 -8.27 -13.65 10.69
CA ASN A 175 -8.72 -14.60 9.67
C ASN A 175 -9.61 -13.95 8.62
N ARG A 176 -10.54 -13.07 9.04
CA ARG A 176 -11.37 -12.29 8.10
C ARG A 176 -10.52 -11.45 7.17
N SER A 177 -9.52 -10.75 7.71
CA SER A 177 -8.58 -9.94 6.93
C SER A 177 -7.77 -10.79 5.96
N ILE A 178 -7.24 -11.94 6.39
CA ILE A 178 -6.50 -12.88 5.52
C ILE A 178 -7.35 -13.38 4.36
N ASP A 179 -8.59 -13.77 4.62
CA ASP A 179 -9.48 -14.29 3.59
C ASP A 179 -9.97 -13.17 2.66
N GLN A 180 -10.16 -11.96 3.18
CA GLN A 180 -10.43 -10.77 2.37
C GLN A 180 -9.27 -10.46 1.41
N ILE A 181 -8.01 -10.51 1.88
CA ILE A 181 -6.83 -10.31 1.02
C ILE A 181 -6.83 -11.33 -0.11
N LYS A 182 -7.00 -12.63 0.19
CA LYS A 182 -7.03 -13.69 -0.84
C LYS A 182 -8.14 -13.46 -1.86
N LYS A 183 -9.34 -13.10 -1.39
CA LYS A 183 -10.49 -12.85 -2.26
C LYS A 183 -10.21 -11.66 -3.19
N LEU A 184 -9.73 -10.54 -2.66
CA LEU A 184 -9.42 -9.35 -3.46
C LEU A 184 -8.39 -9.64 -4.55
N ILE A 185 -7.35 -10.41 -4.25
CA ILE A 185 -6.34 -10.80 -5.23
C ILE A 185 -6.92 -11.75 -6.27
N ALA A 186 -7.67 -12.78 -5.85
CA ALA A 186 -8.25 -13.75 -6.77
C ALA A 186 -9.23 -13.07 -7.75
N ASP A 187 -10.10 -12.20 -7.23
CA ASP A 187 -11.03 -11.41 -8.04
C ASP A 187 -10.25 -10.51 -9.02
N ALA A 188 -9.21 -9.81 -8.56
CA ALA A 188 -8.40 -8.92 -9.39
C ALA A 188 -7.65 -9.68 -10.51
N LEU A 189 -7.04 -10.83 -10.20
CA LEU A 189 -6.33 -11.64 -11.19
C LEU A 189 -7.29 -12.18 -12.27
N HIS A 190 -8.48 -12.64 -11.85
CA HIS A 190 -9.51 -13.08 -12.79
C HIS A 190 -10.03 -11.93 -13.66
N GLU A 191 -10.28 -10.76 -13.07
CA GLU A 191 -10.68 -9.56 -13.83
C GLU A 191 -9.61 -9.14 -14.84
N ARG A 192 -8.32 -9.28 -14.50
CA ARG A 192 -7.20 -8.97 -15.40
C ARG A 192 -7.10 -9.95 -16.55
N GLU A 193 -7.25 -11.25 -16.28
CA GLU A 193 -7.29 -12.28 -17.32
C GLU A 193 -8.40 -12.02 -18.34
N LEU A 194 -9.58 -11.58 -17.89
CA LEU A 194 -10.67 -11.16 -18.78
C LEU A 194 -10.34 -9.92 -19.63
N MET A 195 -9.53 -8.99 -19.10
CA MET A 195 -9.08 -7.82 -19.86
C MET A 195 -8.09 -8.22 -20.95
N ASP A 196 -7.12 -9.07 -20.61
CA ASP A 196 -6.10 -9.57 -21.55
C ASP A 196 -6.73 -10.43 -22.66
N ASP A 197 -7.78 -11.21 -22.35
CA ASP A 197 -8.52 -12.02 -23.34
C ASP A 197 -9.42 -11.19 -24.28
N SER A 198 -9.64 -9.91 -23.97
CA SER A 198 -10.52 -9.00 -24.72
C SER A 198 -9.79 -8.13 -25.75
N GLU A 199 -8.46 -8.18 -25.79
CA GLU A 199 -7.59 -7.48 -26.76
C GLU A 199 -7.17 -8.38 -27.94
#